data_AF-A0A371P3U2-F1
#
_entry.id   AF-A0A371P3U2-F1
#
_cell.length_a   1.000
_cell.length_b   1.000
_cell.length_c   1.000
_cell.angle_alpha   90.00
_cell.angle_beta   90.00
_cell.angle_gamma   90.00
#
_symmetry.space_group_name_H-M   'P 1'
#
loop_
_entity.id
_entity.type
_entity.pdbx_description
1 polymer ?
#
loop_
_entity_poly.entity_id
_entity_poly.type
_entity_poly.pdbx_seq_one_letter_code
_entity_poly.pdbx_strand_id
1 'polypeptide(L)'
;MSASPDPLDGVLIGGREKRDIVIVDHDPRWAERYEHERSRIVAALGDRVLGLEHIGSTSVPGLAAKPIIDIDLSVVDVEDEDAFVPDLVAAGYVLRVREPEHRMLRTPERDVNLHVCTVGSDWERRHLVFRDWLRTHPDDRDRYKAVKRELSLRDWDDTNDYADAKSDVVADIMSRATAPPRDV
;
A
#
# COMPACT_ATOMS: atom_id res chain seq x y z
N MET A 1 -2.02 9.73 -33.98
CA MET A 1 -2.54 10.40 -32.78
C MET A 1 -1.58 10.07 -31.66
N SER A 2 -0.79 11.04 -31.20
CA SER A 2 0.14 10.81 -30.09
C SER A 2 -0.73 10.73 -28.83
N ALA A 3 -0.80 9.57 -28.20
CA ALA A 3 -1.37 9.47 -26.86
C ALA A 3 -0.58 10.45 -25.98
N SER A 4 -1.28 11.31 -25.24
CA SER A 4 -0.66 12.09 -24.17
C SER A 4 0.05 11.11 -23.24
N PRO A 5 1.29 11.41 -22.80
CA PRO A 5 2.00 10.53 -21.87
C PRO A 5 1.11 10.31 -20.65
N ASP A 6 0.99 9.05 -20.26
CA ASP A 6 0.19 8.70 -19.10
C ASP A 6 0.84 9.32 -17.85
N PRO A 7 0.08 9.98 -16.95
CA PRO A 7 0.64 10.59 -15.74
C PRO A 7 1.54 9.64 -14.93
N LEU A 8 1.31 8.33 -15.00
CA LEU A 8 2.09 7.30 -14.32
C LEU A 8 3.48 7.08 -14.92
N ASP A 9 3.72 7.46 -16.18
CA ASP A 9 5.02 7.28 -16.84
C ASP A 9 6.11 8.20 -16.26
N GLY A 10 5.72 9.31 -15.62
CA GLY A 10 6.64 10.26 -14.99
C GLY A 10 7.11 9.87 -13.59
N VAL A 11 6.45 8.91 -12.95
CA VAL A 11 6.64 8.58 -11.52
C VAL A 11 7.13 7.16 -11.29
N LEU A 12 6.90 6.26 -12.26
CA LEU A 12 7.33 4.86 -12.21
C LEU A 12 8.78 4.69 -12.68
N ILE A 13 9.68 4.34 -11.76
CA ILE A 13 11.05 3.95 -12.11
C ILE A 13 11.00 2.58 -12.75
N GLY A 14 11.39 2.45 -14.02
CA GLY A 14 11.43 1.16 -14.73
C GLY A 14 10.09 0.73 -15.34
N GLY A 15 9.16 1.67 -15.54
CA GLY A 15 7.96 1.50 -16.37
C GLY A 15 6.87 0.60 -15.79
N ARG A 16 5.77 0.47 -16.56
CA ARG A 16 4.60 -0.36 -16.25
C ARG A 16 4.90 -1.85 -16.38
N GLU A 17 4.22 -2.66 -15.58
CA GLU A 17 4.40 -4.11 -15.57
C GLU A 17 3.04 -4.82 -15.48
N LYS A 18 2.63 -5.51 -16.56
CA LYS A 18 1.45 -6.37 -16.54
C LYS A 18 1.65 -7.52 -15.55
N ARG A 19 0.63 -7.81 -14.74
CA ARG A 19 0.65 -8.92 -13.78
C ARG A 19 -0.75 -9.49 -13.61
N ASP A 20 -0.84 -10.81 -13.50
CA ASP A 20 -2.09 -11.46 -13.19
C ASP A 20 -2.57 -11.05 -11.78
N ILE A 21 -3.82 -10.58 -11.71
CA ILE A 21 -4.44 -10.21 -10.45
C ILE A 21 -5.00 -11.47 -9.78
N VAL A 22 -4.19 -12.10 -8.94
CA VAL A 22 -4.59 -13.26 -8.14
C VAL A 22 -5.03 -12.80 -6.75
N ILE A 23 -6.31 -13.03 -6.43
CA ILE A 23 -6.85 -12.81 -5.09
C ILE A 23 -6.97 -14.16 -4.38
N VAL A 24 -6.36 -14.25 -3.20
CA VAL A 24 -6.44 -15.42 -2.33
C VAL A 24 -7.22 -15.09 -1.06
N ASP A 25 -7.79 -16.10 -0.41
CA ASP A 25 -8.36 -15.93 0.92
C ASP A 25 -7.28 -15.51 1.92
N HIS A 26 -7.72 -14.88 3.02
CA HIS A 26 -6.82 -14.36 4.03
C HIS A 26 -5.92 -15.45 4.61
N ASP A 27 -4.60 -15.24 4.57
CA ASP A 27 -3.60 -16.09 5.22
C ASP A 27 -3.12 -15.43 6.52
N PRO A 28 -3.32 -16.05 7.71
CA PRO A 28 -2.83 -15.50 8.97
C PRO A 28 -1.31 -15.31 9.02
N ARG A 29 -0.53 -16.00 8.18
CA ARG A 29 0.92 -15.83 8.07
C ARG A 29 1.34 -14.48 7.49
N TRP A 30 0.42 -13.69 6.95
CA TRP A 30 0.74 -12.33 6.50
C TRP A 30 1.21 -11.43 7.64
N ALA A 31 0.71 -11.62 8.86
CA ALA A 31 1.20 -10.91 10.03
C ALA A 31 2.66 -11.27 10.37
N GLU A 32 3.02 -12.55 10.25
CA GLU A 32 4.39 -13.02 10.46
C GLU A 32 5.34 -12.49 9.39
N ARG A 33 4.90 -12.48 8.12
CA ARG A 33 5.66 -11.89 7.00
C ARG A 33 5.90 -10.40 7.22
N TYR A 34 4.90 -9.66 7.68
CA TYR A 34 5.07 -8.26 8.05
C TYR A 34 6.11 -8.08 9.15
N GLU A 35 6.08 -8.88 10.23
CA GLU A 35 7.05 -8.73 11.33
C GLU A 35 8.49 -9.02 10.88
N HIS A 36 8.67 -9.94 9.93
CA HIS A 36 9.96 -10.19 9.31
C HIS A 36 10.49 -8.96 8.56
N GLU A 37 9.67 -8.35 7.70
CA GLU A 37 10.03 -7.14 6.97
C GLU A 37 10.23 -5.94 7.90
N ARG A 38 9.40 -5.83 8.94
CA ARG A 38 9.56 -4.82 10.00
C ARG A 38 10.94 -4.92 10.65
N SER A 39 11.36 -6.12 11.04
CA SER A 39 12.68 -6.35 11.63
C SER A 39 13.81 -5.96 10.68
N ARG A 40 13.68 -6.29 9.38
CA ARG A 40 14.64 -5.94 8.33
C ARG A 40 14.75 -4.43 8.13
N ILE A 41 13.64 -3.71 8.09
CA ILE A 41 13.59 -2.24 7.92
C ILE A 41 14.17 -1.54 9.13
N VAL A 42 13.80 -1.96 10.34
CA VAL A 42 14.34 -1.40 11.59
C VAL A 42 15.85 -1.63 11.68
N ALA A 43 16.35 -2.81 11.29
CA ALA A 43 17.78 -3.08 11.27
C ALA A 43 18.55 -2.18 10.27
N ALA A 44 17.93 -1.82 9.15
CA ALA A 44 18.54 -0.96 8.14
C ALA A 44 18.53 0.53 8.54
N LEU A 45 17.43 1.00 9.13
CA LEU A 45 17.20 2.44 9.33
C LEU A 45 17.39 2.92 10.78
N GLY A 46 17.25 2.04 11.78
CA GLY A 46 17.38 2.39 13.19
C GLY A 46 16.41 3.50 13.61
N ASP A 47 16.93 4.52 14.29
CA ASP A 47 16.14 5.64 14.84
C ASP A 47 15.52 6.55 13.76
N ARG A 48 15.82 6.33 12.48
CA ARG A 48 15.17 7.02 11.35
C ARG A 48 13.76 6.49 11.08
N VAL A 49 13.38 5.34 11.64
CA VAL A 49 12.02 4.80 11.56
C VAL A 49 11.15 5.51 12.61
N LEU A 50 10.33 6.46 12.17
CA LEU A 50 9.42 7.20 13.07
C LEU A 50 8.04 6.55 13.19
N GLY A 51 7.68 5.72 12.22
CA GLY A 51 6.46 4.93 12.19
C GLY A 51 6.66 3.75 11.24
N LEU A 52 6.12 2.58 11.58
CA LEU A 52 6.17 1.43 10.70
C LEU A 52 4.94 0.55 10.91
N GLU A 53 4.04 0.51 9.93
CA GLU A 53 2.71 -0.04 10.10
C GLU A 53 2.36 -1.02 8.98
N HIS A 54 1.76 -2.15 9.34
CA HIS A 54 1.17 -3.06 8.35
C HIS A 54 -0.12 -2.43 7.85
N ILE A 55 -0.17 -2.10 6.55
CA ILE A 55 -1.31 -1.49 5.90
C ILE A 55 -1.84 -2.39 4.76
N GLY A 56 -2.77 -1.86 3.97
CA GLY A 56 -3.35 -2.58 2.85
C GLY A 56 -4.23 -3.76 3.28
N SER A 57 -4.68 -4.53 2.30
CA SER A 57 -5.66 -5.59 2.55
C SER A 57 -5.10 -6.75 3.38
N THR A 58 -3.79 -7.03 3.30
CA THR A 58 -3.16 -8.14 4.03
C THR A 58 -3.03 -7.88 5.53
N SER A 59 -3.24 -6.63 5.97
CA SER A 59 -3.29 -6.26 7.39
C SER A 59 -4.66 -6.44 8.04
N VAL A 60 -5.70 -6.83 7.27
CA VAL A 60 -7.09 -6.95 7.75
C VAL A 60 -7.48 -8.43 7.84
N PRO A 61 -7.70 -8.97 9.06
CA PRO A 61 -8.12 -10.36 9.25
C PRO A 61 -9.41 -10.70 8.48
N GLY A 62 -9.38 -11.84 7.77
CA GLY A 62 -10.52 -12.35 6.99
C GLY A 62 -10.74 -11.69 5.62
N LEU A 63 -9.96 -10.67 5.27
CA LEU A 63 -10.06 -9.99 3.98
C LEU A 63 -9.20 -10.68 2.90
N ALA A 64 -9.85 -11.18 1.84
CA ALA A 64 -9.16 -11.74 0.68
C ALA A 64 -8.36 -10.66 -0.05
N ALA A 65 -7.15 -10.97 -0.50
CA ALA A 65 -6.21 -9.98 -1.04
C ALA A 65 -5.25 -10.58 -2.07
N LYS A 66 -4.54 -9.70 -2.79
CA LYS A 66 -3.27 -10.09 -3.43
C LYS A 66 -2.29 -10.43 -2.30
N PRO A 67 -1.47 -11.49 -2.41
CA PRO A 67 -0.56 -11.91 -1.33
C PRO A 67 0.70 -11.02 -1.23
N ILE A 68 0.49 -9.70 -1.21
CA ILE A 68 1.51 -8.66 -1.15
C ILE A 68 1.38 -7.94 0.20
N ILE A 69 2.49 -7.84 0.93
CA ILE A 69 2.53 -7.09 2.20
C ILE A 69 2.73 -5.61 1.88
N ASP A 70 1.78 -4.76 2.24
CA ASP A 70 1.92 -3.31 2.12
C ASP A 70 2.33 -2.73 3.48
N ILE A 71 3.40 -1.93 3.51
CA ILE A 71 3.97 -1.34 4.72
C ILE A 71 4.01 0.18 4.55
N ASP A 72 3.60 0.89 5.58
CA ASP A 72 3.78 2.35 5.69
C ASP A 72 4.98 2.64 6.59
N LEU A 73 5.98 3.35 6.08
CA LEU A 73 7.18 3.79 6.78
C LEU A 73 7.17 5.31 6.86
N SER A 74 7.12 5.84 8.09
CA SER A 74 7.21 7.27 8.35
C SER A 74 8.66 7.67 8.63
N VAL A 75 9.15 8.67 7.89
CA VAL A 75 10.48 9.28 8.07
C VAL A 75 10.35 10.78 8.35
N VAL A 76 11.47 11.44 8.71
CA VAL A 76 11.48 12.89 8.98
C VAL A 76 11.09 13.70 7.74
N ASP A 77 11.66 13.35 6.59
CA ASP A 77 11.40 14.00 5.30
C ASP A 77 11.53 12.96 4.19
N VAL A 78 10.44 12.70 3.47
CA VAL A 78 10.40 11.75 2.35
C VAL A 78 11.17 12.23 1.12
N GLU A 79 11.40 13.55 0.99
CA GLU A 79 12.15 14.12 -0.13
C GLU A 79 13.67 13.98 0.07
N ASP A 80 14.13 13.74 1.31
CA ASP A 80 15.53 13.42 1.63
C ASP A 80 15.82 11.93 1.38
N GLU A 81 15.76 11.51 0.11
CA GLU A 81 16.00 10.12 -0.29
C GLU A 81 17.38 9.59 0.13
N ASP A 82 18.40 10.45 0.16
CA ASP A 82 19.76 10.08 0.56
C ASP A 82 19.81 9.57 2.02
N ALA A 83 18.85 10.00 2.85
CA ALA A 83 18.75 9.57 4.24
C ALA A 83 18.16 8.15 4.43
N PHE A 84 17.55 7.52 3.43
CA PHE A 84 16.92 6.20 3.62
C PHE A 84 17.02 5.24 2.43
N VAL A 85 17.00 5.74 1.19
CA VAL A 85 16.99 4.89 -0.01
C VAL A 85 18.23 3.98 -0.10
N PRO A 86 19.48 4.47 0.11
CA PRO A 86 20.66 3.61 0.00
C PRO A 86 20.62 2.41 0.96
N ASP A 87 20.19 2.63 2.20
CA ASP A 87 20.14 1.58 3.23
C ASP A 87 19.01 0.59 2.99
N LEU A 88 17.85 1.04 2.50
CA LEU A 88 16.78 0.14 2.09
C LEU A 88 17.18 -0.66 0.84
N VAL A 89 17.89 -0.06 -0.11
CA VAL A 89 18.43 -0.79 -1.26
C VAL A 89 19.45 -1.85 -0.82
N ALA A 90 20.37 -1.50 0.09
CA ALA A 90 21.31 -2.44 0.69
C ALA A 90 20.60 -3.55 1.48
N ALA A 91 19.47 -3.23 2.11
CA ALA A 91 18.62 -4.20 2.77
C ALA A 91 17.90 -5.12 1.77
N GLY A 92 17.86 -4.79 0.47
CA GLY A 92 17.32 -5.62 -0.61
C GLY A 92 15.95 -5.18 -1.14
N TYR A 93 15.61 -3.90 -0.99
CA TYR A 93 14.48 -3.28 -1.67
C TYR A 93 14.92 -2.57 -2.97
N VAL A 94 13.95 -2.28 -3.83
CA VAL A 94 14.16 -1.56 -5.09
C VAL A 94 13.18 -0.40 -5.14
N LEU A 95 13.68 0.83 -5.34
CA LEU A 95 12.83 2.00 -5.53
C LEU A 95 12.06 1.91 -6.85
N ARG A 96 10.76 2.19 -6.78
CA ARG A 96 9.81 2.03 -7.89
C ARG A 96 8.95 3.23 -8.17
N VAL A 97 8.61 4.01 -7.14
CA VAL A 97 7.76 5.19 -7.29
C VAL A 97 8.48 6.41 -6.69
N ARG A 98 8.50 7.50 -7.46
CA ARG A 98 8.83 8.84 -7.00
C ARG A 98 7.67 9.78 -7.33
N GLU A 99 6.89 10.11 -6.31
CA GLU A 99 5.80 11.06 -6.37
C GLU A 99 6.00 12.14 -5.31
N PRO A 100 5.49 13.37 -5.49
CA PRO A 100 5.52 14.37 -4.43
C PRO A 100 4.98 13.77 -3.12
N GLU A 101 5.72 13.94 -2.02
CA GLU A 101 5.36 13.47 -0.68
C GLU A 101 5.29 11.93 -0.52
N HIS A 102 5.67 11.15 -1.54
CA HIS A 102 5.57 9.69 -1.50
C HIS A 102 6.68 8.99 -2.27
N ARG A 103 7.30 8.00 -1.62
CA ARG A 103 8.15 7.01 -2.30
C ARG A 103 7.59 5.62 -2.10
N MET A 104 7.82 4.75 -3.07
CA MET A 104 7.57 3.32 -2.87
C MET A 104 8.75 2.49 -3.33
N LEU A 105 9.21 1.65 -2.43
CA LEU A 105 10.17 0.59 -2.70
C LEU A 105 9.47 -0.77 -2.63
N ARG A 106 10.05 -1.80 -3.25
CA ARG A 106 9.52 -3.17 -3.17
C ARG A 106 10.62 -4.21 -3.15
N THR A 107 10.29 -5.42 -2.74
CA THR A 107 11.17 -6.59 -2.95
C THR A 107 11.25 -6.96 -4.43
N PRO A 108 12.36 -7.57 -4.90
CA PRO A 108 12.48 -8.11 -6.26
C PRO A 108 11.41 -9.14 -6.61
N GLU A 109 10.96 -9.91 -5.62
CA GLU A 109 9.86 -10.89 -5.71
C GLU A 109 8.48 -10.21 -5.84
N ARG A 110 8.42 -8.89 -5.56
CA ARG A 110 7.24 -8.03 -5.68
C ARG A 110 6.10 -8.53 -4.79
N ASP A 111 6.47 -9.04 -3.63
CA ASP A 111 5.60 -9.61 -2.61
C ASP A 111 5.54 -8.74 -1.35
N VAL A 112 6.30 -7.63 -1.34
CA VAL A 112 6.28 -6.56 -0.34
C VAL A 112 6.33 -5.22 -1.05
N ASN A 113 5.46 -4.29 -0.65
CA ASN A 113 5.48 -2.89 -1.01
C ASN A 113 5.77 -2.07 0.26
N LEU A 114 6.82 -1.25 0.22
CA LEU A 114 7.22 -0.34 1.27
C LEU A 114 6.94 1.09 0.80
N HIS A 115 5.84 1.65 1.30
CA HIS A 115 5.48 3.05 1.08
C HIS A 115 6.20 3.90 2.13
N VAL A 116 6.89 4.95 1.69
CA VAL A 116 7.61 5.87 2.55
C VAL A 116 6.93 7.23 2.45
N CYS A 117 6.66 7.84 3.60
CA CYS A 117 6.05 9.16 3.71
C CYS A 117 6.66 9.97 4.86
N THR A 118 6.44 11.27 4.85
CA THR A 118 6.80 12.13 5.99
C THR A 118 5.87 11.85 7.17
N VAL A 119 6.44 11.75 8.38
CA VAL A 119 5.67 11.60 9.62
C VAL A 119 4.62 12.69 9.77
N GLY A 120 3.41 12.32 10.18
CA GLY A 120 2.27 13.24 10.29
C GLY A 120 1.68 13.67 8.94
N SER A 121 2.06 13.06 7.81
CA SER A 121 1.46 13.34 6.51
C SER A 121 0.03 12.76 6.39
N ASP A 122 -0.69 13.17 5.35
CA ASP A 122 -1.98 12.54 5.03
C ASP A 122 -1.82 11.07 4.58
N TRP A 123 -0.70 10.76 3.92
CA TRP A 123 -0.38 9.41 3.51
C TRP A 123 -0.34 8.44 4.70
N GLU A 124 0.40 8.82 5.76
CA GLU A 124 0.48 8.04 6.99
C GLU A 124 -0.92 7.78 7.57
N ARG A 125 -1.75 8.83 7.69
CA ARG A 125 -3.07 8.71 8.33
C ARG A 125 -4.07 7.90 7.51
N ARG A 126 -4.18 8.16 6.20
CA ARG A 126 -5.29 7.64 5.38
C ARG A 126 -5.31 6.11 5.32
N HIS A 127 -4.14 5.47 5.28
CA HIS A 127 -4.04 4.02 5.23
C HIS A 127 -4.37 3.35 6.57
N LEU A 128 -3.95 3.98 7.68
CA LEU A 128 -4.28 3.50 9.03
C LEU A 128 -5.79 3.59 9.28
N VAL A 129 -6.41 4.73 8.94
CA VAL A 129 -7.86 4.92 9.05
C VAL A 129 -8.61 3.86 8.23
N PHE A 130 -8.21 3.64 6.97
CA PHE A 130 -8.85 2.65 6.13
C PHE A 130 -8.72 1.24 6.71
N ARG A 131 -7.51 0.83 7.11
CA ARG A 131 -7.24 -0.48 7.73
C ARG A 131 -8.09 -0.68 8.99
N ASP A 132 -8.05 0.26 9.92
CA ASP A 132 -8.67 0.10 11.23
C ASP A 132 -10.20 0.15 11.14
N TRP A 133 -10.74 0.90 10.19
CA TRP A 133 -12.15 0.83 9.82
C TRP A 133 -12.55 -0.57 9.35
N LEU A 134 -11.83 -1.14 8.38
CA LEU A 134 -12.13 -2.47 7.85
C LEU A 134 -11.97 -3.61 8.88
N ARG A 135 -11.16 -3.42 9.92
CA ARG A 135 -11.03 -4.36 11.04
C ARG A 135 -12.27 -4.36 11.95
N THR A 136 -13.01 -3.27 12.01
CA THR A 136 -14.14 -3.06 12.93
C THR A 136 -15.50 -3.01 12.25
N HIS A 137 -15.55 -2.84 10.93
CA HIS A 137 -16.77 -2.71 10.13
C HIS A 137 -16.90 -3.86 9.12
N PRO A 138 -17.44 -5.03 9.54
CA PRO A 138 -17.50 -6.23 8.70
C PRO A 138 -18.28 -6.02 7.40
N ASP A 139 -19.35 -5.22 7.41
CA ASP A 139 -20.15 -4.95 6.21
C ASP A 139 -19.34 -4.22 5.13
N ASP A 140 -18.53 -3.24 5.53
CA ASP A 140 -17.65 -2.51 4.61
C ASP A 140 -16.47 -3.36 4.15
N ARG A 141 -15.92 -4.20 5.02
CA ARG A 141 -14.92 -5.21 4.65
C ARG A 141 -15.47 -6.18 3.61
N ASP A 142 -16.69 -6.66 3.79
CA ASP A 142 -17.30 -7.65 2.90
C ASP A 142 -17.70 -7.01 1.56
N ARG A 143 -18.19 -5.76 1.56
CA ARG A 143 -18.37 -4.94 0.35
C ARG A 143 -17.06 -4.77 -0.41
N TYR A 144 -15.98 -4.38 0.28
CA TYR A 144 -14.67 -4.21 -0.34
C TYR A 144 -14.11 -5.53 -0.90
N LYS A 145 -14.31 -6.64 -0.17
CA LYS A 145 -13.96 -8.00 -0.62
C LYS A 145 -14.71 -8.38 -1.89
N ALA A 146 -16.01 -8.12 -1.98
CA ALA A 146 -16.83 -8.43 -3.14
C ALA A 146 -16.35 -7.67 -4.39
N VAL A 147 -16.13 -6.35 -4.27
CA VAL A 147 -15.61 -5.53 -5.37
C VAL A 147 -14.25 -6.06 -5.85
N LYS A 148 -13.32 -6.38 -4.93
CA LYS A 148 -12.01 -6.93 -5.33
C LYS A 148 -12.12 -8.25 -6.09
N ARG A 149 -13.03 -9.14 -5.67
CA ARG A 149 -13.27 -10.41 -6.35
C ARG A 149 -13.85 -10.19 -7.74
N GLU A 150 -14.83 -9.30 -7.88
CA GLU A 150 -15.39 -8.95 -9.18
C GLU A 150 -14.33 -8.37 -10.13
N LEU A 151 -13.54 -7.41 -9.66
CA LEU A 151 -12.48 -6.79 -10.45
C LEU A 151 -11.39 -7.79 -10.82
N SER A 152 -11.09 -8.79 -9.98
CA SER A 152 -10.10 -9.82 -10.32
C SER A 152 -10.52 -10.76 -11.45
N LEU A 153 -11.80 -10.75 -11.85
CA LEU A 153 -12.29 -11.54 -13.00
C LEU A 153 -12.09 -10.83 -14.34
N ARG A 154 -11.62 -9.58 -14.34
CA ARG A 154 -11.35 -8.79 -15.54
C ARG A 154 -9.87 -8.89 -15.93
N ASP A 155 -9.57 -8.80 -17.22
CA ASP A 155 -8.19 -8.64 -17.68
C ASP A 155 -7.79 -7.16 -17.52
N TRP A 156 -6.62 -6.92 -16.96
CA TRP A 156 -6.08 -5.59 -16.72
C TRP A 156 -4.75 -5.48 -17.45
N ASP A 157 -4.56 -4.39 -18.17
CA ASP A 157 -3.31 -4.12 -18.87
C ASP A 157 -2.19 -3.77 -17.87
N ASP A 158 -2.54 -3.17 -16.73
CA ASP A 158 -1.65 -2.85 -15.62
C ASP A 158 -2.29 -3.10 -14.23
N THR A 159 -1.45 -3.38 -13.23
CA THR A 159 -1.85 -3.42 -11.82
C THR A 159 -2.37 -2.06 -11.33
N ASN A 160 -1.93 -0.96 -11.94
CA ASN A 160 -2.43 0.39 -11.64
C ASN A 160 -3.90 0.55 -12.06
N ASP A 161 -4.30 0.05 -13.23
CA ASP A 161 -5.70 0.11 -13.69
C ASP A 161 -6.63 -0.66 -12.72
N TYR A 162 -6.16 -1.81 -12.21
CA TYR A 162 -6.86 -2.55 -11.15
C TYR A 162 -6.93 -1.75 -9.83
N ALA A 163 -5.89 -0.97 -9.51
CA ALA A 163 -5.88 -0.12 -8.32
C ALA A 163 -6.95 0.98 -8.44
N ASP A 164 -6.98 1.66 -9.59
CA ASP A 164 -7.89 2.76 -9.89
C ASP A 164 -9.36 2.31 -9.94
N ALA A 165 -9.62 1.10 -10.44
CA ALA A 165 -10.97 0.55 -10.47
C ALA A 165 -11.57 0.31 -9.07
N LYS A 166 -10.77 0.36 -8.00
CA LYS A 166 -11.24 0.29 -6.60
C LYS A 166 -11.48 1.66 -5.98
N SER A 167 -11.12 2.75 -6.65
CA SER A 167 -11.12 4.10 -6.07
C SER A 167 -12.49 4.50 -5.53
N ASP A 168 -13.58 4.16 -6.24
CA ASP A 168 -14.94 4.50 -5.80
C ASP A 168 -15.31 3.81 -4.46
N VAL A 169 -15.07 2.50 -4.34
CA VAL A 169 -15.38 1.77 -3.10
C VAL A 169 -14.47 2.22 -1.94
N VAL A 170 -13.21 2.56 -2.23
CA VAL A 170 -12.27 3.08 -1.23
C VAL A 170 -12.74 4.46 -0.76
N ALA A 171 -13.10 5.36 -1.67
CA ALA A 171 -13.60 6.69 -1.36
C ALA A 171 -14.89 6.65 -0.52
N ASP A 172 -15.84 5.80 -0.90
CA ASP A 172 -17.08 5.56 -0.15
C ASP A 172 -16.81 5.14 1.30
N ILE A 173 -15.90 4.18 1.50
CA ILE A 173 -15.53 3.66 2.82
C ILE A 173 -14.79 4.74 3.61
N MET A 174 -13.85 5.45 3.00
CA MET A 174 -13.10 6.55 3.65
C MET A 174 -14.01 7.69 4.09
N SER A 175 -15.05 8.00 3.32
CA SER A 175 -16.07 8.99 3.71
C SER A 175 -16.81 8.57 4.98
N ARG A 176 -17.10 7.28 5.16
CA ARG A 176 -17.69 6.76 6.41
C ARG A 176 -16.68 6.73 7.55
N ALA A 177 -15.44 6.33 7.26
CA ALA A 177 -14.37 6.19 8.25
C ALA A 177 -13.90 7.51 8.87
N THR A 178 -14.04 8.61 8.14
CA THR A 178 -13.64 9.95 8.59
C THR A 178 -14.84 10.81 9.02
N ALA A 179 -16.07 10.28 8.96
CA ALA A 179 -17.25 10.99 9.41
C ALA A 179 -17.20 11.21 10.94
N PRO A 180 -17.62 12.38 11.45
CA PRO A 180 -17.73 12.60 12.89
C PRO A 180 -18.72 11.57 13.50
N PRO A 181 -18.50 11.14 14.75
CA PRO A 181 -19.42 10.24 15.44
C PRO A 181 -20.81 10.85 15.39
N ARG A 182 -21.80 10.04 14.98
CA ARG A 182 -23.19 10.48 15.04
C ARG A 182 -23.58 10.57 16.51
N ASP A 183 -23.96 11.77 16.95
CA ASP A 183 -24.60 11.96 18.26
C ASP A 183 -25.83 11.04 18.32
N VAL A 184 -25.86 10.17 19.34
CA VAL A 184 -26.99 9.29 19.68
C VAL A 184 -27.85 9.98 20.73
#